data_AF-A0AAE8SZK3-F1
#
_entry.id   AF-A0AAE8SZK3-F1
#
_cell.length_a   1.000
_cell.length_b   1.000
_cell.length_c   1.000
_cell.angle_alpha   90.00
_cell.angle_beta   90.00
_cell.angle_gamma   90.00
#
_symmetry.space_group_name_H-M   'P 1'
#
loop_
_entity.id
_entity.type
_entity.pdbx_description
1 polymer ?
#
loop_
_entity_poly.entity_id
_entity_poly.type
_entity_poly.pdbx_seq_one_letter_code
_entity_poly.pdbx_strand_id
1 'polypeptide(L)'
;MIKEKTCRLLYSPRALRISDSQLLLNIRQLDHELEQWRRSIPVSIRPRLTIRSDQPLPSPDISTSQIMQHIKLQLDYHYTLTVIHTAVRRCGPTNEDESLPEDLHSVVHSSIDLSLEAGRSTLFFLRAAMDILEEEAFR
;
A
#
# COMPACT_ATOMS: atom_id res chain seq x y z
N MET A 1 9.72 7.28 8.82
CA MET A 1 9.96 5.98 9.48
C MET A 1 9.59 4.78 8.62
N ILE A 2 8.31 4.48 8.32
CA ILE A 2 7.97 3.26 7.54
C ILE A 2 8.52 3.31 6.12
N LYS A 3 8.23 4.35 5.32
CA LYS A 3 8.73 4.49 3.94
C LYS A 3 10.27 4.40 3.85
N GLU A 4 10.97 5.07 4.75
CA GLU A 4 12.43 4.99 4.86
C GLU A 4 12.91 3.57 5.19
N LYS A 5 12.27 2.90 6.14
CA LYS A 5 12.58 1.52 6.52
C LYS A 5 12.29 0.55 5.37
N THR A 6 11.20 0.76 4.64
CA THR A 6 10.88 0.05 3.39
C THR A 6 12.02 0.19 2.38
N CYS A 7 12.47 1.42 2.11
CA CYS A 7 13.63 1.64 1.23
C CYS A 7 14.88 0.90 1.74
N ARG A 8 15.19 0.99 3.03
CA ARG A 8 16.38 0.34 3.62
C ARG A 8 16.32 -1.18 3.55
N LEU A 9 15.19 -1.79 3.94
CA LEU A 9 15.04 -3.24 4.08
C LEU A 9 14.71 -3.95 2.77
N LEU A 10 14.07 -3.26 1.82
CA LEU A 10 13.64 -3.86 0.56
C LEU A 10 14.44 -3.34 -0.63
N TYR A 11 14.90 -2.08 -0.66
CA TYR A 11 15.43 -1.47 -1.89
C TYR A 11 16.89 -0.99 -1.81
N SER A 12 17.56 -1.12 -0.66
CA SER A 12 18.98 -0.78 -0.54
C SER A 12 19.87 -1.78 -1.32
N PRO A 13 21.12 -1.41 -1.66
CA PRO A 13 22.06 -2.33 -2.32
C PRO A 13 22.28 -3.62 -1.55
N ARG A 14 22.21 -3.56 -0.21
CA ARG A 14 22.28 -4.74 0.66
C ARG A 14 21.01 -5.57 0.61
N ALA A 15 19.84 -4.91 0.59
CA ALA A 15 18.54 -5.57 0.48
C ALA A 15 18.36 -6.35 -0.83
N LEU A 16 19.03 -5.96 -1.90
CA LEU A 16 18.99 -6.70 -3.19
C LEU A 16 19.73 -8.04 -3.15
N ARG A 17 20.49 -8.33 -2.08
CA ARG A 17 21.31 -9.55 -1.94
C ARG A 17 20.77 -10.51 -0.88
N ILE A 18 19.62 -10.22 -0.28
CA ILE A 18 19.02 -11.08 0.76
C ILE A 18 18.29 -12.26 0.12
N SER A 19 18.13 -13.37 0.87
CA SER A 19 17.35 -14.52 0.42
C SER A 19 15.85 -14.21 0.37
N ASP A 20 15.10 -15.02 -0.38
CA ASP A 20 13.64 -14.95 -0.45
C ASP A 20 12.98 -15.04 0.93
N SER A 21 13.47 -15.93 1.80
CA SER A 21 12.97 -16.06 3.17
C SER A 21 13.14 -14.78 3.98
N GLN A 22 14.30 -14.12 3.88
CA GLN A 22 14.57 -12.87 4.57
C GLN A 22 13.77 -11.71 3.96
N LEU A 23 13.59 -11.71 2.64
CA LEU A 23 12.76 -10.73 1.94
C LEU A 23 11.30 -10.80 2.43
N LEU A 24 10.73 -12.00 2.51
CA LEU A 24 9.37 -12.20 2.99
C LEU A 24 9.21 -11.88 4.47
N LEU A 25 10.22 -12.18 5.29
CA LEU A 25 10.23 -11.76 6.69
C LEU A 25 10.21 -10.22 6.80
N ASN A 26 11.00 -9.52 5.98
CA ASN A 26 11.00 -8.06 5.95
C ASN A 26 9.64 -7.51 5.49
N ILE A 27 9.01 -8.11 4.47
CA ILE A 27 7.67 -7.73 4.00
C ILE A 27 6.65 -7.87 5.13
N ARG A 28 6.61 -9.02 5.82
CA ARG A 28 5.69 -9.24 6.95
C ARG A 28 5.90 -8.25 8.09
N GLN A 29 7.15 -7.95 8.42
CA GLN A 29 7.48 -6.97 9.45
C GLN A 29 6.98 -5.56 9.08
N LEU A 30 7.19 -5.15 7.82
CA LEU A 30 6.75 -3.86 7.32
C LEU A 30 5.21 -3.76 7.23
N ASP A 31 4.55 -4.86 6.84
CA ASP A 31 3.09 -4.94 6.80
C ASP A 31 2.48 -4.79 8.20
N HIS A 32 3.06 -5.44 9.21
CA HIS A 32 2.66 -5.27 10.61
C HIS A 32 2.82 -3.81 11.09
N GLU A 33 3.94 -3.18 10.80
CA GLU A 33 4.18 -1.77 11.15
C GLU A 33 3.22 -0.82 10.41
N LEU A 34 2.91 -1.10 9.15
CA LEU A 34 1.94 -0.34 8.37
C LEU A 34 0.53 -0.49 8.96
N GLU A 35 0.14 -1.69 9.37
CA GLU A 35 -1.15 -1.94 10.02
C GLU A 35 -1.24 -1.27 11.39
N GLN A 36 -0.17 -1.28 12.19
CA GLN A 36 -0.11 -0.55 13.46
C GLN A 36 -0.30 0.96 13.25
N TRP A 37 0.40 1.53 12.27
CA TRP A 37 0.21 2.93 11.89
C TRP A 37 -1.22 3.20 11.38
N ARG A 38 -1.79 2.30 10.57
CA ARG A 38 -3.17 2.43 10.09
C ARG A 38 -4.17 2.46 11.25
N ARG A 39 -3.96 1.63 12.27
CA ARG A 39 -4.85 1.54 13.45
C ARG A 39 -4.74 2.74 14.38
N SER A 40 -3.59 3.42 14.44
CA SER A 40 -3.44 4.63 15.25
C SER A 40 -4.23 5.82 14.71
N ILE A 41 -4.66 5.75 13.45
CA ILE A 41 -5.49 6.78 12.80
C ILE A 41 -6.96 6.62 13.22
N PRO A 42 -7.68 7.72 13.52
CA PRO A 42 -9.11 7.71 13.81
C PRO A 42 -9.94 7.03 12.72
N VAL A 43 -10.97 6.27 13.13
CA VAL A 43 -11.79 5.45 12.21
C VAL A 43 -12.42 6.27 11.07
N SER A 44 -12.80 7.52 11.34
CA SER A 44 -13.43 8.43 10.38
C SER A 44 -12.57 8.76 9.16
N ILE A 45 -11.24 8.81 9.34
CA ILE A 45 -10.29 9.16 8.29
C ILE A 45 -9.29 8.02 8.01
N ARG A 46 -9.50 6.85 8.60
CA ARG A 46 -8.58 5.72 8.51
C ARG A 46 -8.51 5.21 7.07
N PRO A 47 -7.30 5.09 6.49
CA PRO A 47 -7.17 4.63 5.13
C PRO A 47 -7.53 3.14 5.00
N ARG A 48 -8.00 2.77 3.81
CA ARG A 48 -8.49 1.42 3.49
C ARG A 48 -7.76 0.87 2.27
N LEU A 49 -7.59 -0.46 2.23
CA LEU A 49 -7.03 -1.14 1.05
C LEU A 49 -7.98 -0.99 -0.13
N THR A 50 -9.18 -1.52 -0.01
CA THR A 50 -10.21 -1.42 -1.04
C THR A 50 -11.01 -0.14 -0.89
N ILE A 51 -11.11 0.61 -1.99
CA ILE A 51 -11.99 1.77 -2.11
C ILE A 51 -13.26 1.33 -2.83
N ARG A 52 -14.40 1.51 -2.18
CA ARG A 52 -15.69 1.20 -2.78
C ARG A 52 -16.29 2.45 -3.41
N SER A 53 -16.93 2.29 -4.56
CA SER A 53 -17.59 3.37 -5.28
C SER A 53 -18.79 3.98 -4.52
N ASP A 54 -19.30 3.30 -3.50
CA ASP A 54 -20.46 3.72 -2.70
C ASP A 54 -20.06 4.43 -1.39
N GLN A 55 -18.75 4.56 -1.11
CA GLN A 55 -18.31 5.19 0.11
C GLN A 55 -18.40 6.71 -0.01
N PRO A 56 -19.14 7.39 0.88
CA PRO A 56 -19.12 8.83 0.94
C PRO A 56 -17.69 9.29 1.25
N LEU A 57 -17.14 10.14 0.38
CA LEU A 57 -16.03 11.00 0.74
C LEU A 57 -16.48 11.99 1.84
N PRO A 58 -15.52 12.67 2.50
CA PRO A 58 -15.80 13.41 3.73
C PRO A 58 -16.98 14.37 3.56
N SER A 59 -17.87 14.42 4.57
CA SER A 59 -19.10 15.23 4.61
C SER A 59 -18.92 16.69 4.15
N PRO A 60 -19.96 17.34 3.62
CA PRO A 60 -19.91 18.71 3.09
C PRO A 60 -19.51 19.82 4.07
N ASP A 61 -19.41 19.52 5.38
CA ASP A 61 -19.00 20.45 6.44
C ASP A 61 -17.49 20.45 6.72
N ILE A 62 -16.69 19.78 5.88
CA ILE A 62 -15.26 19.56 6.13
C ILE A 62 -14.43 20.56 5.32
N SER A 63 -13.46 21.20 5.97
CA SER A 63 -12.59 22.16 5.30
C SER A 63 -11.73 21.52 4.21
N THR A 64 -11.37 22.28 3.18
CA THR A 64 -10.46 21.86 2.11
C THR A 64 -9.14 21.29 2.66
N SER A 65 -8.63 21.85 3.77
CA SER A 65 -7.42 21.35 4.43
C SER A 65 -7.59 19.91 4.95
N GLN A 66 -8.73 19.60 5.55
CA GLN A 66 -9.06 18.26 6.05
C GLN A 66 -9.29 17.27 4.91
N ILE A 67 -9.91 17.70 3.80
CA ILE A 67 -10.05 16.91 2.58
C ILE A 67 -8.67 16.53 2.04
N MET A 68 -7.77 17.51 1.90
CA MET A 68 -6.40 17.28 1.45
C MET A 68 -5.60 16.36 2.38
N GLN A 69 -5.79 16.49 3.71
CA GLN A 69 -5.18 15.58 4.69
C GLN A 69 -5.68 14.14 4.51
N HIS A 70 -6.98 13.95 4.30
CA HIS A 70 -7.56 12.64 4.05
C HIS A 70 -7.02 12.02 2.76
N ILE A 71 -6.99 12.79 1.66
CA ILE A 71 -6.42 12.38 0.37
C ILE A 71 -4.97 11.94 0.55
N LYS A 72 -4.15 12.78 1.18
CA LYS A 72 -2.74 12.47 1.43
C LYS A 72 -2.58 11.18 2.23
N LEU A 73 -3.38 10.98 3.27
CA LEU A 73 -3.30 9.82 4.13
C LEU A 73 -3.63 8.51 3.40
N GLN A 74 -4.67 8.55 2.57
CA GLN A 74 -5.10 7.43 1.74
C GLN A 74 -4.04 7.07 0.69
N LEU A 75 -3.50 8.08 -0.01
CA LEU A 75 -2.43 7.88 -1.00
C LEU A 75 -1.14 7.39 -0.35
N ASP A 76 -0.77 7.92 0.82
CA ASP A 76 0.41 7.48 1.57
C ASP A 76 0.31 6.00 1.95
N TYR A 77 -0.88 5.54 2.36
CA TYR A 77 -1.14 4.14 2.68
C TYR A 77 -1.03 3.24 1.44
N HIS A 78 -1.78 3.54 0.36
CA HIS A 78 -1.77 2.74 -0.85
C HIS A 78 -0.37 2.65 -1.49
N TYR A 79 0.34 3.78 -1.56
CA TYR A 79 1.72 3.82 -2.05
C TYR A 79 2.63 2.92 -1.22
N THR A 80 2.58 3.05 0.10
CA THR A 80 3.47 2.28 0.99
C THR A 80 3.17 0.78 0.90
N LEU A 81 1.90 0.39 0.86
CA LEU A 81 1.49 -1.00 0.67
C LEU A 81 1.97 -1.55 -0.68
N THR A 82 1.76 -0.79 -1.76
CA THR A 82 2.21 -1.16 -3.11
C THR A 82 3.72 -1.39 -3.14
N VAL A 83 4.50 -0.47 -2.58
CA VAL A 83 5.97 -0.56 -2.55
C VAL A 83 6.43 -1.74 -1.70
N ILE A 84 5.82 -1.99 -0.55
CA ILE A 84 6.17 -3.17 0.28
C ILE A 84 5.94 -4.47 -0.49
N HIS A 85 4.75 -4.62 -1.08
CA HIS A 85 4.31 -5.88 -1.65
C HIS A 85 4.84 -6.15 -3.07
N THR A 86 5.19 -5.10 -3.82
CA THR A 86 5.85 -5.25 -5.15
C THR A 86 7.24 -5.87 -5.02
N ALA A 87 7.90 -5.70 -3.87
CA ALA A 87 9.24 -6.24 -3.63
C ALA A 87 9.32 -7.77 -3.77
N VAL A 88 8.19 -8.47 -3.61
CA VAL A 88 8.04 -9.92 -3.75
C VAL A 88 8.35 -10.43 -5.15
N ARG A 89 8.31 -9.57 -6.17
CA ARG A 89 8.64 -9.94 -7.56
C ARG A 89 10.09 -10.40 -7.76
N ARG A 90 10.92 -10.22 -6.74
CA ARG A 90 12.31 -10.71 -6.70
C ARG A 90 12.42 -12.10 -6.08
N CYS A 91 11.36 -12.60 -5.45
CA CYS A 91 11.27 -13.98 -5.00
C CYS A 91 11.06 -14.88 -6.21
N GLY A 92 11.74 -16.01 -6.23
CA GLY A 92 11.76 -16.92 -7.37
C GLY A 92 13.16 -17.45 -7.62
N PRO A 93 13.28 -18.58 -8.31
CA PRO A 93 14.56 -19.23 -8.46
C PRO A 93 15.43 -18.45 -9.45
N THR A 94 16.71 -18.26 -9.12
CA THR A 94 17.70 -17.71 -10.05
C THR A 94 17.95 -18.64 -11.25
N ASN A 95 17.54 -19.91 -11.13
CA ASN A 95 17.63 -20.95 -12.14
C ASN A 95 16.23 -21.50 -12.43
N GLU A 96 15.83 -21.57 -13.69
CA GLU A 96 14.45 -21.81 -14.12
C GLU A 96 13.84 -23.18 -13.70
N ASP A 97 14.65 -24.11 -13.14
CA ASP A 97 14.26 -25.49 -12.83
C ASP A 97 13.80 -25.77 -11.37
N GLU A 98 13.96 -24.83 -10.43
CA GLU A 98 13.54 -25.06 -9.02
C GLU A 98 12.21 -24.36 -8.69
N SER A 99 11.10 -25.10 -8.71
CA SER A 99 9.82 -24.60 -8.24
C SER A 99 9.87 -24.28 -6.74
N LEU A 100 9.39 -23.09 -6.35
CA LEU A 100 9.24 -22.73 -4.94
C LEU A 100 8.29 -23.73 -4.23
N PRO A 101 8.48 -24.00 -2.93
CA PRO A 101 7.50 -24.73 -2.12
C PRO A 101 6.10 -24.12 -2.24
N GLU A 102 5.06 -24.95 -2.23
CA GLU A 102 3.67 -24.51 -2.44
C GLU A 102 3.23 -23.39 -1.47
N ASP A 103 3.61 -23.50 -0.19
CA ASP A 103 3.35 -22.48 0.82
C ASP A 103 3.96 -21.12 0.44
N LEU A 104 5.18 -21.15 -0.11
CA LEU A 104 5.92 -19.97 -0.53
C LEU A 104 5.25 -19.33 -1.75
N HIS A 105 4.79 -20.14 -2.68
CA HIS A 105 4.04 -19.70 -3.85
C HIS A 105 2.75 -18.97 -3.45
N SER A 106 1.99 -19.48 -2.48
CA SER A 106 0.76 -18.83 -1.98
C SER A 106 1.01 -17.44 -1.40
N VAL A 107 2.11 -17.27 -0.64
CA VAL A 107 2.48 -16.00 -0.01
C VAL A 107 2.91 -14.98 -1.07
N VAL A 108 3.63 -15.41 -2.10
CA VAL A 108 4.03 -14.56 -3.22
C VAL A 108 2.79 -14.05 -3.97
N HIS A 109 1.84 -14.92 -4.31
CA HIS A 109 0.59 -14.53 -4.96
C HIS A 109 -0.24 -13.56 -4.12
N SER A 110 -0.40 -13.85 -2.82
CA SER A 110 -1.11 -12.94 -1.92
C SER A 110 -0.49 -11.54 -1.90
N SER A 111 0.84 -11.45 -1.89
CA SER A 111 1.54 -10.16 -1.96
C SER A 111 1.31 -9.46 -3.30
N ILE A 112 1.30 -10.20 -4.42
CA ILE A 112 0.98 -9.64 -5.74
C ILE A 112 -0.44 -9.08 -5.75
N ASP A 113 -1.42 -9.84 -5.27
CA ASP A 113 -2.83 -9.43 -5.20
C ASP A 113 -3.02 -8.16 -4.38
N LEU A 114 -2.36 -8.04 -3.23
CA LEU A 114 -2.38 -6.83 -2.40
C LEU A 114 -1.85 -5.61 -3.15
N SER A 115 -0.74 -5.75 -3.88
CA SER A 115 -0.17 -4.64 -4.67
C SER A 115 -1.07 -4.23 -5.83
N LEU A 116 -1.74 -5.19 -6.48
CA LEU A 116 -2.69 -4.93 -7.56
C LEU A 116 -3.94 -4.23 -7.05
N GLU A 117 -4.49 -4.70 -5.93
CA GLU A 117 -5.68 -4.12 -5.31
C GLU A 117 -5.40 -2.69 -4.83
N ALA A 118 -4.23 -2.44 -4.24
CA ALA A 118 -3.80 -1.09 -3.87
C ALA A 118 -3.71 -0.16 -5.10
N GLY A 119 -3.14 -0.66 -6.21
CA GLY A 119 -3.08 0.09 -7.47
C GLY A 119 -4.47 0.44 -8.02
N ARG A 120 -5.38 -0.54 -8.09
CA ARG A 120 -6.77 -0.32 -8.52
C ARG A 120 -7.48 0.70 -7.63
N SER A 121 -7.38 0.52 -6.33
CA SER A 121 -8.01 1.40 -5.35
C SER A 121 -7.44 2.81 -5.35
N THR A 122 -6.15 2.98 -5.66
CA THR A 122 -5.54 4.30 -5.87
C THR A 122 -6.19 5.03 -7.04
N LEU A 123 -6.40 4.34 -8.18
CA LEU A 123 -7.01 4.94 -9.36
C LEU A 123 -8.47 5.34 -9.10
N PHE A 124 -9.25 4.47 -8.46
CA PHE A 124 -10.63 4.80 -8.06
C PHE A 124 -10.67 5.99 -7.11
N PHE A 125 -9.77 6.03 -6.13
CA PHE A 125 -9.70 7.10 -5.15
C PHE A 125 -9.32 8.44 -5.79
N LEU A 126 -8.32 8.46 -6.67
CA LEU A 126 -7.89 9.69 -7.35
C LEU A 126 -9.01 10.27 -8.21
N ARG A 127 -9.76 9.42 -8.93
CA ARG A 127 -10.91 9.86 -9.71
C ARG A 127 -11.94 10.58 -8.83
N ALA A 128 -12.36 9.94 -7.74
CA ALA A 128 -13.34 10.54 -6.83
C ALA A 128 -12.81 11.79 -6.10
N ALA A 129 -11.51 11.84 -5.80
CA ALA A 129 -10.87 13.01 -5.21
C ALA A 129 -10.81 14.19 -6.18
N MET A 130 -10.61 13.94 -7.49
CA MET A 130 -10.66 15.00 -8.51
C MET A 130 -12.05 15.61 -8.62
N ASP A 131 -13.10 14.78 -8.66
CA ASP A 131 -14.48 15.25 -8.75
C ASP A 131 -14.82 16.23 -7.60
N ILE A 132 -14.37 15.93 -6.38
CA ILE A 132 -14.61 16.78 -5.19
C ILE A 132 -13.78 18.06 -5.22
N LEU A 133 -12.53 17.97 -5.64
CA LEU A 133 -11.67 19.15 -5.71
C LEU A 133 -12.15 20.11 -6.80
N GLU A 134 -12.74 19.60 -7.88
CA GLU A 134 -13.42 20.43 -8.88
C GLU A 134 -14.63 21.14 -8.27
N GLU A 135 -15.51 20.44 -7.55
CA GLU A 135 -16.66 21.05 -6.88
C GLU A 135 -16.27 22.16 -5.88
N GLU A 136 -15.20 21.96 -5.10
CA GLU A 136 -14.73 22.94 -4.11
C GLU A 136 -13.93 24.10 -4.73
N ALA A 137 -13.29 23.91 -5.89
CA ALA A 137 -12.51 24.97 -6.55
C ALA A 137 -13.38 26.07 -7.18
N PHE A 138 -14.65 25.78 -7.46
CA PHE A 138 -15.61 26.70 -8.08
C PHE A 138 -16.71 27.15 -7.11
N ARG A 139 -16.52 26.93 -5.81
CA ARG A 139 -17.40 27.37 -4.73
C ARG A 139 -16.99 28.72 -4.15
#